data_AF-A0A6V7XQU6-F1
#
_entry.id   AF-A0A6V7XQU6-F1
#
_cell.length_a   1.000
_cell.length_b   1.000
_cell.length_c   1.000
_cell.angle_alpha   90.00
_cell.angle_beta   90.00
_cell.angle_gamma   90.00
#
_symmetry.space_group_name_H-M   'P 1'
#
loop_
_entity.id
_entity.type
_entity.pdbx_description
1 polymer ?
#
loop_
_entity_poly.entity_id
_entity_poly.type
_entity_poly.pdbx_seq_one_letter_code
_entity_poly.pdbx_strand_id
1 'polypeptide(L)'
;MLYLLYFKFFFLINSLITMADRIFTKSVIPFKKAALYKEEYALLMAIIFSHPCLSHYGRELLYEESARYTRMLLGYQQNKWGMLEGARRLDECIRLINVSIHVNQTFRDMHTYMRNKAPNKSPDILERF
;
A
#
# COMPACT_ATOMS: atom_id res chain seq x y z
N MET A 1 -32.64 -8.71 -24.40
CA MET A 1 -31.85 -7.50 -24.05
C MET A 1 -31.66 -7.33 -22.53
N LEU A 2 -32.70 -7.47 -21.69
CA LEU A 2 -32.57 -7.37 -20.22
C LEU A 2 -31.56 -8.34 -19.57
N TYR A 3 -31.52 -9.60 -20.01
CA TYR A 3 -30.61 -10.61 -19.45
C TYR A 3 -29.12 -10.25 -19.63
N LEU A 4 -28.76 -9.65 -20.76
CA LEU A 4 -27.40 -9.18 -21.03
C LEU A 4 -27.01 -8.01 -20.11
N LEU A 5 -27.99 -7.19 -19.72
CA LEU A 5 -27.79 -6.07 -18.80
C LEU A 5 -27.60 -6.57 -17.36
N TYR A 6 -28.43 -7.51 -16.92
CA TYR A 6 -28.29 -8.17 -15.61
C TYR A 6 -26.98 -8.94 -15.49
N PHE A 7 -26.58 -9.67 -16.53
CA PHE A 7 -25.33 -10.42 -16.54
C PHE A 7 -24.11 -9.48 -16.44
N LYS A 8 -24.10 -8.38 -17.21
CA LYS A 8 -23.04 -7.36 -17.11
C LYS A 8 -23.00 -6.68 -15.74
N PHE A 9 -24.16 -6.38 -15.16
CA PHE A 9 -24.26 -5.75 -13.83
C PHE A 9 -23.79 -6.68 -12.71
N PHE A 10 -24.21 -7.96 -12.76
CA PHE A 10 -23.77 -8.99 -11.82
C PHE A 10 -22.26 -9.19 -11.88
N PHE A 11 -21.68 -9.29 -13.09
CA PHE A 11 -20.23 -9.41 -13.26
C PHE A 11 -19.47 -8.19 -12.71
N LEU A 12 -20.02 -6.99 -12.94
CA LEU A 12 -19.45 -5.73 -12.45
C LEU A 12 -19.36 -5.70 -10.91
N ILE A 13 -20.45 -6.06 -10.24
CA ILE A 13 -20.54 -6.08 -8.77
C ILE A 13 -19.56 -7.10 -8.18
N ASN A 14 -19.53 -8.32 -8.72
CA ASN A 14 -18.62 -9.35 -8.22
C ASN A 14 -17.15 -8.94 -8.35
N SER A 15 -16.78 -8.28 -9.46
CA SER A 15 -15.42 -7.75 -9.65
C SER A 15 -15.07 -6.69 -8.60
N LEU A 16 -16.00 -5.76 -8.32
CA LEU A 16 -15.82 -4.71 -7.30
C LEU A 16 -15.67 -5.28 -5.89
N ILE A 17 -16.54 -6.22 -5.51
CA ILE A 17 -16.47 -6.90 -4.21
C ILE A 17 -15.13 -7.62 -4.05
N THR A 18 -14.66 -8.31 -5.10
CA THR A 18 -13.39 -9.02 -5.08
C THR A 18 -12.19 -8.08 -4.91
N MET A 19 -12.21 -6.92 -5.58
CA MET A 19 -11.17 -5.89 -5.43
C MET A 19 -11.20 -5.28 -4.02
N ALA A 20 -12.38 -4.93 -3.51
CA ALA A 20 -12.55 -4.36 -2.18
C ALA A 20 -12.07 -5.32 -1.08
N ASP A 21 -12.41 -6.62 -1.18
CA ASP A 21 -11.96 -7.63 -0.23
C ASP A 21 -10.42 -7.78 -0.23
N ARG A 22 -9.79 -7.72 -1.40
CA ARG A 22 -8.32 -7.73 -1.50
C ARG A 22 -7.68 -6.52 -0.84
N ILE A 23 -8.26 -5.33 -1.04
CA ILE A 23 -7.70 -4.06 -0.57
C ILE A 23 -7.93 -3.83 0.93
N PHE A 24 -9.11 -4.15 1.46
CA PHE A 24 -9.49 -3.75 2.82
C PHE A 24 -9.49 -4.91 3.82
N THR A 25 -9.67 -6.15 3.37
CA THR A 25 -9.71 -7.32 4.25
C THR A 25 -8.39 -8.09 4.22
N LYS A 26 -8.00 -8.57 3.04
CA LYS A 26 -6.86 -9.49 2.88
C LYS A 26 -5.52 -8.82 3.10
N SER A 27 -5.42 -7.54 2.74
CA SER A 27 -4.22 -6.70 2.93
C SER A 27 -3.78 -6.54 4.39
N VAL A 28 -4.72 -6.62 5.33
CA VAL A 28 -4.47 -6.39 6.77
C VAL A 28 -3.95 -7.66 7.45
N ILE A 29 -4.24 -8.84 6.89
CA ILE A 29 -3.87 -10.14 7.46
C ILE A 29 -2.34 -10.26 7.71
N PRO A 30 -1.46 -9.90 6.76
CA PRO A 30 0.00 -9.94 6.98
C PRO A 30 0.44 -9.07 8.16
N PHE A 31 -0.10 -7.86 8.30
CA PHE A 31 0.23 -6.93 9.39
C PHE A 31 -0.24 -7.48 10.74
N LYS A 32 -1.43 -8.07 10.79
CA LYS A 32 -1.95 -8.72 12.00
C LYS A 32 -1.08 -9.92 12.41
N LYS A 33 -0.65 -10.74 11.44
CA LYS A 33 0.22 -11.90 11.69
C LYS A 33 1.61 -11.51 12.15
N ALA A 34 2.17 -10.45 11.60
CA ALA A 34 3.49 -9.96 11.96
C ALA A 34 3.56 -9.41 13.39
N ALA A 35 2.42 -9.08 14.00
CA ALA A 35 2.32 -8.59 15.38
C ALA A 35 3.36 -7.47 15.68
N LEU A 36 3.36 -6.44 14.83
CA LEU A 36 4.31 -5.32 14.92
C LEU A 36 4.22 -4.63 16.29
N TYR A 37 5.38 -4.35 16.87
CA TYR A 37 5.47 -3.45 18.02
C TYR A 37 5.19 -2.00 17.59
N LYS A 38 4.82 -1.14 18.53
CA LYS A 38 4.48 0.26 18.24
C LYS A 38 5.63 1.00 17.56
N GLU A 39 6.86 0.74 17.99
CA GLU A 39 8.06 1.35 17.42
C GLU A 39 8.33 0.85 15.99
N GLU A 40 8.16 -0.46 15.76
CA GLU A 40 8.29 -1.04 14.42
C GLU A 40 7.26 -0.45 13.47
N TYR A 41 6.00 -0.35 13.91
CA TYR A 41 4.92 0.22 13.12
C TYR A 41 5.20 1.68 12.75
N ALA A 42 5.62 2.50 13.72
CA ALA A 42 5.94 3.91 13.49
C ALA A 42 7.07 4.08 12.46
N LEU A 43 8.16 3.29 12.60
CA LEU A 43 9.27 3.30 11.65
C LEU A 43 8.86 2.77 10.27
N LEU A 44 8.01 1.74 10.22
CA LEU A 44 7.47 1.22 8.96
C LEU A 44 6.67 2.29 8.20
N MET A 45 5.81 3.02 8.92
CA MET A 45 5.02 4.11 8.33
C MET A 45 5.93 5.24 7.84
N ALA A 46 6.97 5.60 8.60
CA ALA A 46 7.94 6.60 8.18
C ALA A 46 8.67 6.20 6.88
N ILE A 47 9.06 4.93 6.75
CA ILE A 47 9.67 4.41 5.51
C ILE A 47 8.69 4.48 4.34
N ILE A 48 7.43 4.06 4.54
CA ILE A 48 6.39 4.09 3.50
C ILE A 48 6.11 5.53 3.04
N PHE A 49 6.02 6.49 3.96
CA PHE A 49 5.78 7.89 3.62
C PHE A 49 6.98 8.60 2.98
N SER A 50 8.18 8.03 3.13
CA SER A 50 9.39 8.51 2.46
C SER A 50 9.48 8.06 0.99
N HIS A 51 8.37 7.62 0.39
CA HIS A 51 8.29 7.17 -1.01
C HIS A 51 7.33 8.01 -1.90
N PRO A 52 7.50 9.35 -2.05
CA PRO A 52 6.62 10.13 -2.92
C PRO A 52 7.19 10.41 -4.31
N CYS A 53 6.26 10.71 -5.21
CA CYS A 53 6.51 11.22 -6.56
C CYS A 53 6.88 12.72 -6.51
N LEU A 54 8.12 13.05 -6.15
CA LEU A 54 8.61 14.44 -6.09
C LEU A 54 9.66 14.77 -7.16
N SER A 55 10.03 16.05 -7.22
CA SER A 55 11.19 16.57 -7.97
C SER A 55 12.47 15.80 -7.62
N HIS A 56 13.50 15.89 -8.46
CA HIS A 56 14.76 15.14 -8.26
C HIS A 56 15.33 15.32 -6.84
N TYR A 57 15.41 16.57 -6.38
CA TYR A 57 15.89 16.91 -5.03
C TYR A 57 15.01 16.31 -3.92
N GLY A 58 13.69 16.39 -4.05
CA GLY A 58 12.78 15.80 -3.07
C GLY A 58 12.87 14.27 -3.00
N ARG A 59 13.21 13.62 -4.12
CA ARG A 59 13.44 12.17 -4.17
C ARG A 59 14.71 11.77 -3.42
N GLU A 60 15.81 12.51 -3.59
CA GLU A 60 17.06 12.23 -2.88
C GLU A 60 16.88 12.41 -1.37
N LEU A 61 16.29 13.52 -0.93
CA LEU A 61 16.00 13.78 0.48
C LEU A 61 15.21 12.63 1.12
N LEU A 62 14.18 12.14 0.44
CA LEU A 62 13.31 11.11 1.00
C LEU A 62 13.91 9.71 0.89
N TYR A 63 14.78 9.48 -0.09
CA TYR A 63 15.61 8.28 -0.09
C TYR A 63 16.52 8.24 1.15
N GLU A 64 17.19 9.35 1.48
CA GLU A 64 18.03 9.45 2.67
C GLU A 64 17.24 9.23 3.96
N GLU A 65 16.07 9.84 4.08
CA GLU A 65 15.17 9.63 5.23
C GLU A 65 14.69 8.18 5.32
N SER A 66 14.30 7.56 4.20
CA SER A 66 13.93 6.14 4.17
C SER A 66 15.07 5.26 4.66
N ALA A 67 16.31 5.51 4.20
CA ALA A 67 17.49 4.77 4.59
C ALA A 67 17.85 4.99 6.07
N ARG A 68 17.59 6.19 6.60
CA ARG A 68 17.76 6.49 8.04
C ARG A 68 16.77 5.69 8.88
N TYR A 69 15.49 5.69 8.53
CA TYR A 69 14.47 4.95 9.25
C TYR A 69 14.67 3.43 9.15
N THR A 70 15.11 2.90 8.00
CA THR A 70 15.49 1.49 7.86
C THR A 70 16.65 1.11 8.78
N ARG A 71 17.69 1.96 8.90
CA ARG A 71 18.80 1.75 9.85
C ARG A 71 18.33 1.78 11.30
N MET A 72 17.46 2.72 11.66
CA MET A 72 16.86 2.78 13.00
C MET A 72 16.04 1.52 13.32
N LEU A 73 15.26 1.04 12.35
CA LEU A 73 14.47 -0.18 12.49
C LEU A 73 15.37 -1.40 12.70
N LEU A 74 16.42 -1.56 11.90
CA LEU A 74 17.39 -2.63 12.07
C LEU A 74 18.06 -2.56 13.44
N GLY A 75 18.49 -1.38 13.87
CA GLY A 75 19.10 -1.17 15.19
C GLY A 75 18.15 -1.54 16.33
N TYR A 76 16.89 -1.11 16.27
CA TYR A 76 15.86 -1.50 17.24
C TYR A 76 15.69 -3.02 17.30
N GLN A 77 15.57 -3.68 16.13
CA GLN A 77 15.36 -5.12 16.02
C GLN A 77 16.57 -5.91 16.53
N GLN A 78 17.79 -5.49 16.17
CA GLN A 78 19.02 -6.14 16.61
C GLN A 78 19.28 -5.95 18.11
N ASN A 79 18.94 -4.79 18.67
CA ASN A 79 19.03 -4.57 20.12
C ASN A 79 18.06 -5.46 20.91
N LYS A 80 16.91 -5.81 20.32
CA LYS A 80 15.87 -6.59 20.99
C LYS A 80 16.03 -8.10 20.83
N TRP A 81 16.48 -8.56 19.66
CA TRP A 81 16.53 -9.98 19.31
C TRP A 81 17.92 -10.49 18.92
N GLY A 82 18.93 -9.62 18.87
CA GLY A 82 20.28 -9.94 18.41
C GLY A 82 20.46 -9.74 16.90
N MET A 83 21.71 -9.81 16.44
CA MET A 83 22.11 -9.47 15.07
C MET A 83 21.31 -10.22 13.99
N LEU A 84 21.24 -11.56 14.11
CA LEU A 84 20.64 -12.43 13.09
C LEU A 84 19.11 -12.36 13.10
N GLU A 85 18.48 -12.53 14.26
CA GLU A 85 17.02 -12.46 14.38
C GLU A 85 16.50 -11.05 14.10
N GLY A 86 17.26 -10.02 14.47
CA GLY A 86 16.94 -8.64 14.11
C GLY A 86 16.93 -8.41 12.60
N ALA A 87 17.90 -8.94 11.87
CA ALA A 87 17.92 -8.89 10.40
C ALA A 87 16.75 -9.68 9.78
N ARG A 88 16.42 -10.85 10.32
CA ARG A 88 15.26 -11.64 9.88
C ARG A 88 13.95 -10.89 10.09
N ARG A 89 13.83 -10.16 11.20
CA ARG A 89 12.68 -9.32 11.50
C ARG A 89 12.61 -8.09 10.58
N LEU A 90 13.74 -7.50 10.20
CA LEU A 90 13.78 -6.44 9.19
C LEU A 90 13.23 -6.93 7.85
N ASP A 91 13.65 -8.11 7.41
CA ASP A 91 13.18 -8.72 6.17
C ASP A 91 11.66 -8.97 6.18
N GLU A 92 11.10 -9.38 7.33
CA GLU A 92 9.64 -9.45 7.50
C GLU A 92 8.96 -8.07 7.37
N CYS A 93 9.52 -7.03 7.98
CA CYS A 93 9.04 -5.66 7.84
C CYS A 93 9.08 -5.17 6.37
N ILE A 94 10.16 -5.47 5.64
CA ILE A 94 10.28 -5.12 4.21
C ILE A 94 9.21 -5.81 3.37
N ARG A 95 8.90 -7.08 3.66
CA ARG A 95 7.77 -7.77 3.00
C ARG A 95 6.44 -7.05 3.23
N LEU A 96 6.19 -6.52 4.43
CA LEU A 96 4.97 -5.75 4.71
C LEU A 96 4.92 -4.44 3.90
N ILE A 97 6.05 -3.77 3.72
CA ILE A 97 6.14 -2.58 2.85
C ILE A 97 5.74 -2.95 1.41
N ASN A 98 6.25 -4.07 0.89
CA ASN A 98 5.88 -4.55 -0.44
C ASN A 98 4.39 -4.87 -0.55
N VAL A 99 3.78 -5.47 0.48
CA VAL A 99 2.33 -5.67 0.55
C VAL A 99 1.59 -4.33 0.42
N SER A 100 2.01 -3.29 1.15
CA SER A 100 1.41 -1.96 1.04
C SER A 100 1.51 -1.37 -0.36
N ILE A 101 2.65 -1.53 -1.04
CA ILE A 101 2.84 -1.06 -2.42
C ILE A 101 1.89 -1.79 -3.37
N HIS A 102 1.77 -3.11 -3.26
CA HIS A 102 0.84 -3.90 -4.08
C HIS A 102 -0.63 -3.55 -3.83
N VAL A 103 -1.00 -3.29 -2.57
CA VAL A 103 -2.35 -2.88 -2.19
C VAL A 103 -2.67 -1.50 -2.77
N ASN A 104 -1.72 -0.55 -2.71
CA ASN A 104 -1.88 0.76 -3.34
C ASN A 104 -2.10 0.65 -4.85
N GLN A 105 -1.34 -0.20 -5.55
CA GLN A 105 -1.54 -0.43 -6.98
C GLN A 105 -2.95 -1.00 -7.25
N THR A 106 -3.37 -2.01 -6.49
CA THR A 106 -4.72 -2.59 -6.61
C THR A 106 -5.83 -1.56 -6.35
N PHE A 107 -5.62 -0.66 -5.40
CA PHE A 107 -6.54 0.44 -5.10
C PHE A 107 -6.65 1.44 -6.26
N ARG A 108 -5.52 1.81 -6.89
CA ARG A 108 -5.51 2.64 -8.10
C ARG A 108 -6.24 1.97 -9.27
N ASP A 109 -6.07 0.67 -9.43
CA ASP A 109 -6.76 -0.11 -10.47
C ASP A 109 -8.28 -0.12 -10.22
N MET A 110 -8.71 -0.32 -8.96
CA MET A 110 -10.11 -0.23 -8.56
C MET A 110 -10.70 1.16 -8.86
N HIS A 111 -9.98 2.23 -8.50
CA HIS A 111 -10.42 3.60 -8.76
C HIS A 111 -10.56 3.89 -10.25
N THR A 112 -9.61 3.43 -11.06
CA THR A 112 -9.64 3.54 -12.53
C THR A 112 -10.82 2.77 -13.12
N TYR A 113 -11.07 1.55 -12.62
CA TYR A 113 -12.21 0.73 -13.01
C TYR A 113 -13.55 1.42 -12.72
N MET A 114 -13.69 2.04 -11.54
CA MET A 114 -14.88 2.81 -11.17
C MET A 114 -15.07 4.04 -12.07
N ARG A 115 -13.99 4.81 -12.31
CA ARG A 115 -14.03 6.00 -13.17
C ARG A 115 -14.46 5.68 -14.60
N ASN A 116 -13.92 4.62 -15.18
CA ASN A 116 -14.20 4.24 -16.58
C ASN A 116 -15.61 3.64 -16.78
N LYS A 117 -16.26 3.20 -15.70
CA LYS A 117 -17.60 2.58 -15.72
C LYS A 117 -18.69 3.53 -15.22
N ALA A 118 -18.35 4.73 -14.75
CA ALA A 118 -19.31 5.73 -14.27
C ALA A 118 -20.10 6.35 -15.44
N PRO A 119 -21.45 6.44 -15.36
CA PRO A 119 -22.30 6.83 -16.50
C PRO A 119 -22.26 8.32 -16.88
N ASN A 120 -21.56 9.20 -16.15
CA ASN A 120 -21.47 10.63 -16.48
C ASN A 120 -20.03 11.14 -16.32
N LYS A 121 -19.41 11.52 -17.44
CA LYS A 121 -18.21 12.37 -17.41
C LYS A 121 -18.66 13.81 -17.17
N SER A 122 -18.50 14.34 -15.96
CA SER A 122 -18.26 15.78 -15.82
C SER A 122 -16.81 16.06 -16.19
N PRO A 123 -16.49 17.10 -16.99
CA PRO A 123 -15.12 17.44 -17.33
C PRO A 123 -14.33 17.80 -16.07
N ASP A 124 -13.14 17.21 -15.94
CA ASP A 124 -12.27 17.31 -14.77
C ASP A 124 -11.84 18.75 -14.49
N ILE A 125 -12.11 19.25 -13.28
CA ILE A 125 -11.58 20.52 -12.74
C ILE A 125 -10.20 20.31 -12.06
N LEU A 126 -9.71 19.07 -12.00
CA LEU A 126 -8.52 18.70 -11.21
C LEU A 126 -7.18 18.71 -11.99
N GLU A 127 -7.13 19.16 -13.25
CA GLU A 127 -5.86 19.41 -13.96
C GLU A 127 -5.24 20.80 -13.65
N ARG A 128 -5.59 21.42 -12.52
CA ARG A 128 -5.12 22.78 -12.17
C ARG A 128 -4.45 22.92 -10.81
N PHE A 129 -3.75 21.92 -10.30
CA PHE A 129 -2.78 22.11 -9.21
C PHE A 129 -1.59 21.17 -9.35
#